data_AF-D4CYT8-F1
#
_entry.id   AF-D4CYT8-F1
#
_cell.length_a   1.000
_cell.length_b   1.000
_cell.length_c   1.000
_cell.angle_alpha   90.00
_cell.angle_beta   90.00
_cell.angle_gamma   90.00
#
_symmetry.space_group_name_H-M   'P 1'
#
loop_
_entity.id
_entity.type
_entity.pdbx_description
1 polymer ?
#
loop_
_entity_poly.entity_id
_entity_poly.type
_entity_poly.pdbx_seq_one_letter_code
_entity_poly.pdbx_strand_id
1 'polypeptide(L)'
;KRHRKMINSSEYKEISNLDKKEQSKRYKELDKKYLISKFELNKYVKPMTQKFKKNIGSQMGQELAERAFATYEKFKYGKAKKMYFKSYENFYSVREKGNITGLRFFKEDCCISWLGLKIPVIIKNDDEYAQSCFLDKLLYCRLLKRVVNGKNKYYIQITFEGTPPKKYKVGGENEIGIDIGTSTIAIVSDNKVELKILAENIEINEKEKTRLQRKLDRQRRANNPNKYNADGTINIENKEKWKKSKSYVKTKLKLSNLQRKIADRRKQSHNILANSILEIGTIVKVENMNFKALQRRSKKTEISEKTGKFKKKKRFGKSLSNRAPALLIEIINRKLEYIGKNIIKIDTFKVKASQLNHSTNEYEKKSLSKR
;
A
#
# COMPACT_ATOMS: atom_id res chain seq x y z
N LYS A 1 3.55 -16.25 20.44
CA LYS A 1 3.98 -17.17 21.53
C LYS A 1 4.22 -18.57 20.97
N ARG A 2 3.19 -19.28 20.48
CA ARG A 2 3.30 -20.62 19.85
C ARG A 2 4.45 -20.74 18.83
N HIS A 3 4.50 -19.86 17.82
CA HIS A 3 5.60 -19.84 16.85
C HIS A 3 6.99 -19.65 17.46
N ARG A 4 7.13 -18.80 18.48
CA ARG A 4 8.43 -18.63 19.17
C ARG A 4 8.84 -19.89 19.93
N LYS A 5 7.87 -20.59 20.53
CA LYS A 5 8.12 -21.88 21.19
C LYS A 5 8.56 -22.93 20.16
N MET A 6 7.89 -22.98 19.01
CA MET A 6 8.25 -23.88 17.90
C MET A 6 9.66 -23.64 17.38
N ILE A 7 10.04 -22.40 17.02
CA ILE A 7 11.38 -22.13 16.48
C ILE A 7 12.51 -22.38 17.48
N ASN A 8 12.20 -22.41 18.78
CA ASN A 8 13.17 -22.64 19.83
C ASN A 8 13.30 -24.13 20.22
N SER A 9 12.45 -25.03 19.71
CA SER A 9 12.56 -26.46 20.00
C SER A 9 13.73 -27.10 19.25
N SER A 10 14.33 -28.14 19.85
CA SER A 10 15.38 -28.95 19.22
C SER A 10 14.90 -29.50 17.87
N GLU A 11 13.70 -30.07 17.87
CA GLU A 11 13.01 -30.62 16.70
C GLU A 11 12.94 -29.63 15.52
N TYR A 12 12.76 -28.33 15.77
CA TYR A 12 12.72 -27.34 14.71
C TYR A 12 14.11 -27.02 14.15
N LYS A 13 15.13 -27.01 15.01
CA LYS A 13 16.52 -26.72 14.63
C LYS A 13 17.13 -27.86 13.82
N GLU A 14 16.77 -29.10 14.13
CA GLU A 14 17.28 -30.30 13.43
C GLU A 14 16.75 -30.43 11.99
N ILE A 15 15.62 -29.78 11.67
CA ILE A 15 15.02 -29.85 10.32
C ILE A 15 15.95 -29.28 9.25
N SER A 16 16.82 -28.31 9.55
CA SER A 16 17.71 -27.71 8.54
C SER A 16 18.63 -28.72 7.85
N ASN A 17 18.88 -29.87 8.49
CA ASN A 17 19.80 -30.89 8.03
C ASN A 17 19.13 -31.94 7.12
N LEU A 18 17.81 -31.86 6.93
CA LEU A 18 17.04 -32.80 6.11
C LEU A 18 16.94 -32.33 4.64
N ASP A 19 16.56 -33.23 3.74
CA ASP A 19 16.20 -32.85 2.36
C ASP A 19 14.96 -31.94 2.32
N LYS A 20 14.87 -31.06 1.30
CA LYS A 20 13.78 -30.07 1.16
C LYS A 20 12.37 -30.66 1.21
N LYS A 21 12.16 -31.87 0.66
CA LYS A 21 10.85 -32.53 0.67
C LYS A 21 10.47 -32.95 2.10
N GLU A 22 11.42 -33.55 2.81
CA GLU A 22 11.23 -33.98 4.20
C GLU A 22 11.14 -32.77 5.15
N GLN A 23 11.92 -31.71 4.92
CA GLN A 23 11.78 -30.44 5.64
C GLN A 23 10.34 -29.92 5.58
N SER A 24 9.77 -29.88 4.37
CA SER A 24 8.41 -29.39 4.16
C SER A 24 7.37 -30.21 4.91
N LYS A 25 7.56 -31.53 5.01
CA LYS A 25 6.70 -32.43 5.77
C LYS A 25 6.83 -32.19 7.28
N ARG A 26 8.06 -32.19 7.81
CA ARG A 26 8.34 -31.94 9.23
C ARG A 26 7.86 -30.57 9.70
N TYR A 27 8.02 -29.52 8.90
CA TYR A 27 7.47 -28.20 9.23
C TYR A 27 5.94 -28.20 9.35
N LYS A 28 5.22 -28.97 8.51
CA LYS A 28 3.76 -29.11 8.62
C LYS A 28 3.36 -29.90 9.87
N GLU A 29 4.12 -30.92 10.25
CA GLU A 29 3.90 -31.67 11.49
C GLU A 29 4.12 -30.79 12.72
N LEU A 30 5.18 -29.97 12.74
CA LEU A 30 5.40 -28.99 13.80
C LEU A 30 4.29 -27.94 13.85
N ASP A 31 3.80 -27.45 12.72
CA ASP A 31 2.65 -26.55 12.69
C ASP A 31 1.42 -27.17 13.38
N LYS A 32 1.15 -28.45 13.11
CA LYS A 32 0.08 -29.19 13.79
C LYS A 32 0.35 -29.33 15.29
N LYS A 33 1.54 -29.80 15.67
CA LYS A 33 1.96 -29.98 17.08
C LYS A 33 1.84 -28.70 17.91
N TYR A 34 2.24 -27.57 17.33
CA TYR A 34 2.21 -26.26 17.99
C TYR A 34 0.90 -25.50 17.79
N LEU A 35 -0.11 -26.10 17.15
CA LEU A 35 -1.42 -25.50 16.87
C LEU A 35 -1.28 -24.17 16.12
N ILE A 36 -0.44 -24.15 15.09
CA ILE A 36 -0.16 -23.03 14.19
C ILE A 36 -0.83 -23.30 12.85
N SER A 37 -2.13 -23.04 12.78
CA SER A 37 -2.87 -23.11 11.53
C SER A 37 -3.93 -22.02 11.47
N LYS A 38 -4.41 -21.75 10.25
CA LYS A 38 -5.57 -20.89 10.01
C LYS A 38 -6.78 -21.34 10.84
N PHE A 39 -7.02 -22.66 10.92
CA PHE A 39 -8.13 -23.23 11.68
C PHE A 39 -7.99 -22.96 13.18
N GLU A 40 -6.80 -23.17 13.74
CA GLU A 40 -6.53 -22.94 15.17
C GLU A 40 -6.71 -21.47 15.56
N LEU A 41 -6.29 -20.55 14.69
CA LEU A 41 -6.49 -19.12 14.93
C LEU A 41 -7.98 -18.75 14.86
N ASN A 42 -8.75 -19.33 13.93
CA ASN A 42 -10.19 -19.16 13.87
C ASN A 42 -10.87 -19.64 15.17
N LYS A 43 -10.50 -20.83 15.67
CA LYS A 43 -11.01 -21.38 16.95
C LYS A 43 -10.71 -20.45 18.13
N TYR A 44 -9.49 -19.90 18.18
CA TYR A 44 -9.07 -18.95 19.22
C TYR A 44 -9.86 -17.63 19.20
N VAL A 45 -10.17 -17.11 18.00
CA VAL A 45 -10.87 -15.82 17.84
C VAL A 45 -12.40 -15.95 17.98
N LYS A 46 -12.96 -17.14 17.75
CA LYS A 46 -14.41 -17.41 17.86
C LYS A 46 -15.06 -16.89 19.16
N PRO A 47 -14.59 -17.24 20.38
CA PRO A 47 -15.21 -16.73 21.61
C PRO A 47 -15.08 -15.21 21.77
N MET A 48 -14.03 -14.59 21.20
CA MET A 48 -13.85 -13.14 21.24
C MET A 48 -14.88 -12.42 20.37
N THR A 49 -15.14 -12.95 19.18
CA THR A 49 -16.09 -12.36 18.22
C THR A 49 -17.54 -12.60 18.63
N GLN A 50 -17.84 -13.70 19.30
CA GLN A 50 -19.17 -13.98 19.87
C GLN A 50 -19.64 -12.90 20.85
N LYS A 51 -18.74 -12.29 21.64
CA LYS A 51 -19.07 -11.15 22.50
C LYS A 51 -19.61 -9.94 21.72
N PHE A 52 -19.26 -9.84 20.45
CA PHE A 52 -19.68 -8.78 19.54
C PHE A 52 -20.67 -9.27 18.47
N LYS A 53 -21.40 -10.37 18.70
CA LYS A 53 -22.30 -10.98 17.70
C LYS A 53 -23.37 -10.04 17.14
N LYS A 54 -23.72 -8.98 17.88
CA LYS A 54 -24.64 -7.92 17.42
C LYS A 54 -24.05 -7.04 16.31
N ASN A 55 -22.72 -6.97 16.18
CA ASN A 55 -22.03 -6.08 15.24
C ASN A 55 -21.03 -6.80 14.33
N ILE A 56 -20.57 -8.01 14.69
CA ILE A 56 -19.60 -8.80 13.95
C ILE A 56 -20.20 -10.17 13.65
N GLY A 57 -20.42 -10.44 12.35
CA GLY A 57 -20.86 -11.74 11.88
C GLY A 57 -19.80 -12.82 12.13
N SER A 58 -20.23 -14.08 12.24
CA SER A 58 -19.32 -15.22 12.44
C SER A 58 -18.27 -15.32 11.34
N GLN A 59 -18.69 -15.14 10.09
CA GLN A 59 -17.82 -15.14 8.90
C GLN A 59 -16.88 -13.92 8.88
N MET A 60 -17.33 -12.72 9.28
CA MET A 60 -16.43 -11.57 9.48
C MET A 60 -15.33 -11.85 10.50
N GLY A 61 -15.70 -12.48 11.63
CA GLY A 61 -14.74 -12.87 12.66
C GLY A 61 -13.67 -13.80 12.13
N GLN A 62 -14.07 -14.77 11.32
CA GLN A 62 -13.15 -15.68 10.63
C GLN A 62 -12.25 -14.92 9.63
N GLU A 63 -12.80 -14.05 8.79
CA GLU A 63 -12.03 -13.23 7.85
C GLU A 63 -10.96 -12.38 8.55
N LEU A 64 -11.25 -11.85 9.74
CA LEU A 64 -10.27 -11.10 10.53
C LEU A 64 -9.12 -11.99 11.00
N ALA A 65 -9.42 -13.20 11.48
CA ALA A 65 -8.42 -14.17 11.88
C ALA A 65 -7.58 -14.62 10.66
N GLU A 66 -8.21 -14.90 9.54
CA GLU A 66 -7.53 -15.33 8.31
C GLU A 66 -6.59 -14.26 7.74
N ARG A 67 -7.00 -12.99 7.74
CA ARG A 67 -6.13 -11.87 7.36
C ARG A 67 -4.93 -11.72 8.29
N ALA A 68 -5.12 -11.96 9.60
CA ALA A 68 -4.03 -11.97 10.56
C ALA A 68 -3.08 -13.15 10.30
N PHE A 69 -3.62 -14.33 10.00
CA PHE A 69 -2.84 -15.52 9.66
C PHE A 69 -2.02 -15.33 8.38
N ALA A 70 -2.60 -14.80 7.31
CA ALA A 70 -1.88 -14.50 6.07
C ALA A 70 -0.71 -13.51 6.28
N THR A 71 -0.85 -12.59 7.25
CA THR A 71 0.26 -11.70 7.64
C THR A 71 1.35 -12.46 8.39
N TYR A 72 0.94 -13.39 9.27
CA TYR A 72 1.86 -14.29 9.97
C TYR A 72 2.61 -15.22 9.02
N GLU A 73 1.96 -15.80 8.02
CA GLU A 73 2.61 -16.67 7.03
C GLU A 73 3.69 -15.92 6.26
N LYS A 74 3.42 -14.67 5.84
CA LYS A 74 4.45 -13.84 5.21
C LYS A 74 5.65 -13.65 6.12
N PHE A 75 5.44 -13.48 7.43
CA PHE A 75 6.53 -13.37 8.39
C PHE A 75 7.28 -14.70 8.56
N LYS A 76 6.55 -15.81 8.75
CA LYS A 76 7.10 -17.16 8.92
C LYS A 76 8.00 -17.56 7.75
N TYR A 77 7.55 -17.29 6.52
CA TYR A 77 8.29 -17.66 5.30
C TYR A 77 9.29 -16.59 4.84
N GLY A 78 9.71 -15.68 5.71
CA GLY A 78 10.73 -14.66 5.39
C GLY A 78 10.32 -13.59 4.38
N LYS A 79 9.07 -13.63 3.86
CA LYS A 79 8.51 -12.60 2.96
C LYS A 79 8.29 -11.26 3.67
N ALA A 80 8.27 -11.25 5.01
CA ALA A 80 8.17 -10.05 5.83
C ALA A 80 9.12 -10.12 7.04
N LYS A 81 9.84 -9.03 7.32
CA LYS A 81 10.78 -8.95 8.46
C LYS A 81 10.11 -8.74 9.82
N LYS A 82 8.91 -8.13 9.83
CA LYS A 82 8.21 -7.73 11.05
C LYS A 82 6.72 -7.66 10.81
N MET A 83 5.94 -8.10 11.81
CA MET A 83 4.49 -7.93 11.85
C MET A 83 4.12 -6.69 12.66
N TYR A 84 3.08 -5.99 12.22
CA TYR A 84 2.52 -4.84 12.92
C TYR A 84 1.04 -5.08 13.21
N PHE A 85 0.65 -4.84 14.45
CA PHE A 85 -0.77 -4.86 14.82
C PHE A 85 -1.46 -3.57 14.36
N LYS A 86 -2.73 -3.69 13.98
CA LYS A 86 -3.55 -2.50 13.74
C LYS A 86 -3.82 -1.81 15.07
N SER A 87 -3.50 -0.52 15.15
CA SER A 87 -3.96 0.31 16.27
C SER A 87 -5.47 0.53 16.19
N TYR A 88 -6.10 0.86 17.31
CA TYR A 88 -7.51 1.23 17.38
C TYR A 88 -7.91 2.31 16.34
N GLU A 89 -7.09 3.36 16.20
CA GLU A 89 -7.30 4.42 15.21
C GLU A 89 -7.13 3.97 13.74
N ASN A 90 -6.70 2.73 13.45
CA ASN A 90 -6.33 2.27 12.10
C ASN A 90 -7.15 1.06 11.60
N PHE A 91 -8.22 0.70 12.31
CA PHE A 91 -9.15 -0.35 11.89
C PHE A 91 -10.30 0.25 11.06
N TYR A 92 -10.24 0.05 9.74
CA TYR A 92 -11.09 0.75 8.77
C TYR A 92 -11.95 -0.15 7.89
N SER A 93 -11.93 -1.48 8.10
CA SER A 93 -12.68 -2.37 7.21
C SER A 93 -13.05 -3.69 7.87
N VAL A 94 -14.28 -4.12 7.67
CA VAL A 94 -14.75 -5.49 7.92
C VAL A 94 -15.43 -5.98 6.65
N ARG A 95 -15.27 -7.27 6.34
CA ARG A 95 -15.87 -7.89 5.17
C ARG A 95 -16.48 -9.21 5.56
N GLU A 96 -17.45 -9.63 4.76
CA GLU A 96 -17.89 -11.01 4.76
C GLU A 96 -17.09 -11.88 3.79
N LYS A 97 -17.24 -13.20 3.96
CA LYS A 97 -16.71 -14.20 3.04
C LYS A 97 -17.54 -14.28 1.76
N GLY A 98 -18.85 -14.16 1.91
CA GLY A 98 -19.82 -14.16 0.81
C GLY A 98 -20.87 -13.06 0.98
N ASN A 99 -21.98 -13.19 0.26
CA ASN A 99 -23.16 -12.30 0.35
C ASN A 99 -24.39 -13.02 0.93
N ILE A 100 -24.18 -14.05 1.75
CA ILE A 100 -25.25 -14.93 2.27
C ILE A 100 -25.66 -14.58 3.70
N THR A 101 -24.73 -14.12 4.53
CA THR A 101 -24.97 -13.83 5.96
C THR A 101 -24.27 -12.57 6.41
N GLY A 102 -24.72 -12.00 7.54
CA GLY A 102 -24.08 -10.87 8.20
C GLY A 102 -24.20 -9.56 7.44
N LEU A 103 -23.20 -9.20 6.62
CA LEU A 103 -23.23 -8.00 5.75
C LEU A 103 -23.54 -8.39 4.31
N ARG A 104 -24.73 -8.02 3.86
CA ARG A 104 -25.27 -8.33 2.54
C ARG A 104 -25.71 -7.07 1.82
N PHE A 105 -25.65 -7.11 0.49
CA PHE A 105 -26.24 -6.09 -0.37
C PHE A 105 -27.45 -6.66 -1.11
N PHE A 106 -28.53 -5.87 -1.10
CA PHE A 106 -29.79 -6.14 -1.80
C PHE A 106 -29.96 -5.09 -2.90
N LYS A 107 -29.87 -5.53 -4.15
CA LYS A 107 -29.90 -4.64 -5.32
C LYS A 107 -31.27 -4.00 -5.51
N GLU A 108 -32.34 -4.79 -5.40
CA GLU A 108 -33.74 -4.35 -5.54
C GLU A 108 -34.09 -3.23 -4.55
N ASP A 109 -33.75 -3.42 -3.27
CA ASP A 109 -33.96 -2.43 -2.21
C ASP A 109 -32.91 -1.30 -2.18
N CYS A 110 -31.88 -1.37 -3.04
CA CYS A 110 -30.70 -0.51 -3.00
C CYS A 110 -30.13 -0.31 -1.58
N CYS A 111 -30.06 -1.38 -0.78
CA CYS A 111 -29.65 -1.29 0.62
C CYS A 111 -28.66 -2.39 1.02
N ILE A 112 -27.94 -2.18 2.11
CA ILE A 112 -27.25 -3.25 2.81
C ILE A 112 -28.06 -3.69 4.03
N SER A 113 -28.04 -4.99 4.32
CA SER A 113 -28.39 -5.51 5.64
C SER A 113 -27.11 -5.89 6.36
N TRP A 114 -26.91 -5.33 7.55
CA TRP A 114 -25.80 -5.68 8.44
C TRP A 114 -26.37 -6.22 9.74
N LEU A 115 -26.45 -7.55 9.86
CA LEU A 115 -26.99 -8.24 11.04
C LEU A 115 -28.37 -7.71 11.47
N GLY A 116 -29.25 -7.49 10.49
CA GLY A 116 -30.60 -6.95 10.69
C GLY A 116 -30.71 -5.43 10.52
N LEU A 117 -29.61 -4.68 10.66
CA LEU A 117 -29.61 -3.24 10.39
C LEU A 117 -29.67 -2.99 8.88
N LYS A 118 -30.80 -2.47 8.38
CA LYS A 118 -30.94 -2.01 6.99
C LYS A 118 -30.36 -0.60 6.85
N ILE A 119 -29.48 -0.40 5.87
CA ILE A 119 -28.87 0.91 5.57
C ILE A 119 -28.99 1.16 4.06
N PRO A 120 -29.68 2.23 3.63
CA PRO A 120 -29.74 2.62 2.22
C PRO A 120 -28.33 2.88 1.66
N VAL A 121 -28.11 2.46 0.41
CA VAL A 121 -26.87 2.68 -0.32
C VAL A 121 -27.13 3.70 -1.42
N ILE A 122 -26.23 4.67 -1.54
CA ILE A 122 -26.28 5.64 -2.63
C ILE A 122 -25.52 5.04 -3.82
N ILE A 123 -26.25 4.69 -4.88
CA ILE A 123 -25.71 4.26 -6.16
C ILE A 123 -26.11 5.32 -7.19
N LYS A 124 -25.14 5.69 -8.03
CA LYS A 124 -25.35 6.66 -9.11
C LYS A 124 -25.88 5.94 -10.34
N ASN A 125 -27.07 6.31 -10.81
CA ASN A 125 -27.69 5.67 -11.98
C ASN A 125 -27.00 6.07 -13.29
N ASP A 126 -26.39 7.25 -13.33
CA ASP A 126 -25.62 7.80 -14.45
C ASP A 126 -24.18 7.25 -14.57
N ASP A 127 -23.73 6.44 -13.60
CA ASP A 127 -22.40 5.81 -13.65
C ASP A 127 -22.47 4.46 -14.38
N GLU A 128 -22.50 4.49 -15.72
CA GLU A 128 -22.59 3.30 -16.58
C GLU A 128 -21.54 2.22 -16.23
N TYR A 129 -20.34 2.65 -15.84
CA TYR A 129 -19.28 1.73 -15.42
C TYR A 129 -19.65 1.01 -14.11
N ALA A 130 -20.19 1.72 -13.13
CA ALA A 130 -20.65 1.09 -11.90
C ALA A 130 -21.88 0.20 -12.15
N GLN A 131 -22.80 0.62 -13.02
CA GLN A 131 -24.00 -0.13 -13.36
C GLN A 131 -23.67 -1.45 -14.07
N SER A 132 -22.75 -1.45 -15.02
CA SER A 132 -22.29 -2.67 -15.71
C SER A 132 -21.67 -3.70 -14.76
N CYS A 133 -21.00 -3.28 -13.68
CA CYS A 133 -20.50 -4.22 -12.66
C CYS A 133 -21.62 -5.04 -11.98
N PHE A 134 -22.86 -4.54 -11.94
CA PHE A 134 -24.00 -5.27 -11.34
C PHE A 134 -24.61 -6.33 -12.26
N LEU A 135 -24.05 -6.52 -13.46
CA LEU A 135 -24.36 -7.65 -14.34
C LEU A 135 -23.58 -8.91 -13.90
N ASP A 136 -22.44 -8.71 -13.25
CA ASP A 136 -21.61 -9.80 -12.74
C ASP A 136 -22.14 -10.35 -11.40
N LYS A 137 -21.75 -11.58 -11.08
CA LYS A 137 -22.12 -12.23 -9.81
C LYS A 137 -21.48 -11.52 -8.63
N LEU A 138 -22.32 -11.08 -7.68
CA LEU A 138 -21.85 -10.49 -6.43
C LEU A 138 -21.23 -11.57 -5.52
N LEU A 139 -19.94 -11.43 -5.20
CA LEU A 139 -19.23 -12.35 -4.32
C LEU A 139 -19.41 -11.99 -2.84
N TYR A 140 -18.99 -10.78 -2.45
CA TYR A 140 -19.05 -10.34 -1.05
C TYR A 140 -19.05 -8.83 -0.90
N CYS A 141 -19.47 -8.39 0.29
CA CYS A 141 -19.47 -7.00 0.69
C CYS A 141 -18.38 -6.71 1.75
N ARG A 142 -17.84 -5.50 1.70
CA ARG A 142 -16.91 -4.96 2.70
C ARG A 142 -17.33 -3.57 3.13
N LEU A 143 -17.60 -3.39 4.41
CA LEU A 143 -17.77 -2.07 4.99
C LEU A 143 -16.40 -1.40 5.15
N LEU A 144 -16.29 -0.16 4.67
CA LEU A 144 -15.10 0.67 4.72
C LEU A 144 -15.39 1.96 5.49
N LYS A 145 -14.55 2.29 6.46
CA LYS A 145 -14.52 3.60 7.12
C LYS A 145 -13.39 4.43 6.55
N ARG A 146 -13.66 5.68 6.16
CA ARG A 146 -12.65 6.67 5.77
C ARG A 146 -12.87 7.96 6.53
N VAL A 147 -11.79 8.67 6.86
CA VAL A 147 -11.88 10.00 7.45
C VAL A 147 -11.74 11.03 6.33
N VAL A 148 -12.80 11.77 6.03
CA VAL A 148 -12.87 12.76 4.96
C VAL A 148 -13.28 14.10 5.57
N ASN A 149 -12.46 15.14 5.38
CA ASN A 149 -12.69 16.47 5.95
C ASN A 149 -12.93 16.43 7.48
N GLY A 150 -12.22 15.55 8.19
CA GLY A 150 -12.34 15.39 9.64
C GLY A 150 -13.57 14.59 10.10
N LYS A 151 -14.46 14.18 9.20
CA LYS A 151 -15.65 13.37 9.50
C LYS A 151 -15.44 11.92 9.09
N ASN A 152 -16.01 11.00 9.86
CA ASN A 152 -16.08 9.60 9.45
C ASN A 152 -17.10 9.47 8.32
N LYS A 153 -16.69 8.87 7.21
CA LYS A 153 -17.55 8.47 6.11
C LYS A 153 -17.46 6.95 5.94
N TYR A 154 -18.61 6.32 5.77
CA TYR A 154 -18.72 4.89 5.58
C TYR A 154 -19.07 4.62 4.11
N TYR A 155 -18.43 3.60 3.56
CA TYR A 155 -18.63 3.16 2.18
C TYR A 155 -18.83 1.65 2.18
N ILE A 156 -19.70 1.17 1.32
CA ILE A 156 -19.74 -0.24 0.97
C ILE A 156 -18.83 -0.47 -0.23
N GLN A 157 -17.95 -1.46 -0.13
CA GLN A 157 -17.21 -2.00 -1.26
C GLN A 157 -17.83 -3.35 -1.60
N ILE A 158 -18.46 -3.41 -2.77
CA ILE A 158 -19.01 -4.64 -3.34
C ILE A 158 -17.92 -5.25 -4.23
N THR A 159 -17.74 -6.56 -4.16
CA THR A 159 -16.82 -7.30 -5.04
C THR A 159 -17.62 -8.27 -5.87
N PHE A 160 -17.46 -8.18 -7.18
CA PHE A 160 -18.06 -9.05 -8.16
C PHE A 160 -17.04 -10.07 -8.70
N GLU A 161 -17.55 -11.15 -9.27
CA GLU A 161 -16.78 -12.13 -10.03
C GLU A 161 -16.35 -11.54 -11.39
N GLY A 162 -15.30 -12.10 -11.99
CA GLY A 162 -14.85 -11.70 -13.34
C GLY A 162 -13.83 -10.56 -13.38
N THR A 163 -13.69 -9.96 -14.57
CA THR A 163 -12.79 -8.84 -14.86
C THR A 163 -13.56 -7.51 -14.85
N PRO A 164 -12.96 -6.40 -14.41
CA PRO A 164 -13.66 -5.12 -14.38
C PRO A 164 -14.10 -4.67 -15.79
N PRO A 165 -15.26 -4.02 -15.94
CA PRO A 165 -15.72 -3.50 -17.23
C PRO A 165 -14.68 -2.61 -17.92
N LYS A 166 -14.65 -2.62 -19.25
CA LYS A 166 -13.69 -1.81 -20.01
C LYS A 166 -14.11 -0.35 -20.03
N LYS A 167 -13.35 0.52 -19.35
CA LYS A 167 -13.61 1.97 -19.28
C LYS A 167 -12.83 2.82 -20.30
N TYR A 168 -11.81 2.26 -20.92
CA TYR A 168 -10.88 2.99 -21.78
C TYR A 168 -10.46 2.13 -22.96
N LYS A 169 -10.04 2.78 -24.04
CA LYS A 169 -9.45 2.11 -25.19
C LYS A 169 -8.12 1.48 -24.76
N VAL A 170 -7.92 0.25 -25.20
CA VAL A 170 -6.69 -0.50 -25.00
C VAL A 170 -6.18 -0.79 -26.40
N GLY A 171 -4.94 -0.42 -26.68
CA GLY A 171 -4.30 -0.59 -27.97
C GLY A 171 -4.00 -2.07 -28.26
N GLY A 172 -3.39 -2.29 -29.43
CA GLY A 172 -2.95 -3.62 -29.85
C GLY A 172 -1.70 -4.11 -29.12
N GLU A 173 -0.97 -5.01 -29.78
CA GLU A 173 0.26 -5.61 -29.25
C GLU A 173 1.52 -4.76 -29.48
N ASN A 174 1.36 -3.45 -29.68
CA ASN A 174 2.49 -2.55 -29.83
C ASN A 174 3.38 -2.56 -28.57
N GLU A 175 4.69 -2.48 -28.81
CA GLU A 175 5.69 -2.38 -27.75
C GLU A 175 5.81 -0.96 -27.22
N ILE A 176 5.99 -0.86 -25.91
CA ILE A 176 6.22 0.41 -25.22
C ILE A 176 7.42 0.27 -24.29
N GLY A 177 8.45 1.06 -24.55
CA GLY A 177 9.57 1.29 -23.65
C GLY A 177 9.22 2.37 -22.63
N ILE A 178 9.39 2.07 -21.34
CA ILE A 178 9.25 3.02 -20.26
C ILE A 178 10.59 3.16 -19.52
N ASP A 179 11.14 4.37 -19.53
CA ASP A 179 12.17 4.79 -18.56
C ASP A 179 11.52 5.70 -17.52
N ILE A 180 11.56 5.25 -16.26
CA ILE A 180 10.90 5.95 -15.16
C ILE A 180 11.90 6.37 -14.09
N GLY A 181 12.07 7.68 -13.96
CA GLY A 181 12.89 8.29 -12.93
C GLY A 181 12.16 8.50 -11.60
N THR A 182 12.77 9.30 -10.72
CA THR A 182 12.15 9.64 -9.42
C THR A 182 11.00 10.63 -9.55
N SER A 183 10.95 11.40 -10.64
CA SER A 183 10.02 12.49 -10.87
C SER A 183 9.46 12.57 -12.29
N THR A 184 10.14 11.96 -13.27
CA THR A 184 9.81 12.01 -14.69
C THR A 184 9.64 10.60 -15.23
N ILE A 185 9.00 10.50 -16.39
CA ILE A 185 8.85 9.28 -17.16
C ILE A 185 9.04 9.61 -18.65
N ALA A 186 9.89 8.85 -19.32
CA ALA A 186 9.98 8.78 -20.76
C ALA A 186 9.20 7.56 -21.25
N ILE A 187 8.39 7.75 -22.29
CA ILE A 187 7.55 6.74 -22.92
C ILE A 187 7.90 6.74 -24.39
N VAL A 188 8.27 5.57 -24.93
CA VAL A 188 8.69 5.40 -26.32
C VAL A 188 7.95 4.22 -26.93
N SER A 189 7.41 4.40 -28.12
CA SER A 189 6.92 3.38 -29.05
C SER A 189 7.32 3.78 -30.47
N ASP A 190 7.10 2.91 -31.45
CA ASP A 190 7.49 3.14 -32.84
C ASP A 190 6.94 4.46 -33.42
N ASN A 191 5.77 4.88 -32.95
CA ASN A 191 5.05 6.05 -33.44
C ASN A 191 4.96 7.19 -32.41
N LYS A 192 5.56 7.07 -31.22
CA LYS A 192 5.36 8.06 -30.16
C LYS A 192 6.52 8.15 -29.18
N VAL A 193 6.95 9.38 -28.89
CA VAL A 193 7.94 9.70 -27.85
C VAL A 193 7.37 10.78 -26.94
N GLU A 194 7.33 10.54 -25.64
CA GLU A 194 6.87 11.52 -24.64
C GLU A 194 7.81 11.56 -23.44
N LEU A 195 8.13 12.77 -22.97
CA LEU A 195 8.75 12.99 -21.66
C LEU A 195 7.78 13.77 -20.77
N LYS A 196 7.35 13.16 -19.66
CA LYS A 196 6.35 13.74 -18.76
C LYS A 196 6.86 13.85 -17.34
N ILE A 197 6.44 14.91 -16.63
CA ILE A 197 6.58 15.00 -15.19
C ILE A 197 5.47 14.17 -14.54
N LEU A 198 5.86 13.24 -13.67
CA LEU A 198 4.91 12.39 -12.96
C LEU A 198 4.04 13.25 -12.04
N ALA A 199 2.72 13.05 -12.08
CA ALA A 199 1.81 13.72 -11.16
C ALA A 199 1.99 15.26 -11.14
N GLU A 200 2.24 15.85 -12.30
CA GLU A 200 2.51 17.29 -12.48
C GLU A 200 1.39 18.17 -11.93
N ASN A 201 0.14 17.85 -12.28
CA ASN A 201 -1.06 18.63 -11.95
C ASN A 201 -1.45 18.58 -10.46
N ILE A 202 -0.58 18.05 -9.59
CA ILE A 202 -0.84 18.03 -8.16
C ILE A 202 -0.19 19.26 -7.53
N GLU A 203 -1.01 20.27 -7.29
CA GLU A 203 -0.62 21.38 -6.44
C GLU A 203 -0.44 20.89 -5.00
N ILE A 204 0.82 20.81 -4.55
CA ILE A 204 1.17 20.43 -3.19
C ILE A 204 1.56 21.69 -2.41
N ASN A 205 0.68 22.13 -1.50
CA ASN A 205 1.00 23.20 -0.57
C ASN A 205 1.97 22.72 0.54
N GLU A 206 3.26 22.60 0.19
CA GLU A 206 4.33 22.16 1.10
C GLU A 206 4.55 23.15 2.26
N LYS A 207 4.29 24.46 2.04
CA LYS A 207 4.36 25.47 3.09
C LYS A 207 3.36 25.17 4.19
N GLU A 208 2.09 24.94 3.83
CA GLU A 208 1.03 24.60 4.79
C GLU A 208 1.28 23.27 5.49
N LYS A 209 1.71 22.24 4.74
CA LYS A 209 2.06 20.94 5.32
C LYS A 209 3.16 21.08 6.38
N THR A 210 4.21 21.85 6.08
CA THR A 210 5.32 22.12 7.01
C THR A 210 4.83 22.89 8.23
N ARG A 211 3.99 23.93 8.02
CA ARG A 211 3.39 24.72 9.09
C ARG A 211 2.58 23.85 10.06
N LEU A 212 1.71 22.99 9.52
CA LEU A 212 0.89 22.07 10.33
C LEU A 212 1.74 21.04 11.07
N GLN A 213 2.77 20.48 10.44
CA GLN A 213 3.70 19.55 11.09
C GLN A 213 4.44 20.19 12.26
N ARG A 214 4.96 21.40 12.07
CA ARG A 214 5.61 22.17 13.15
C ARG A 214 4.64 22.53 14.26
N LYS A 215 3.41 22.92 13.92
CA LYS A 215 2.35 23.20 14.91
C LYS A 215 2.02 21.96 15.74
N LEU A 216 1.91 20.78 15.11
CA LEU A 216 1.71 19.52 15.82
C LEU A 216 2.86 19.20 16.77
N ASP A 217 4.10 19.41 16.35
CA ASP A 217 5.27 19.16 17.19
C ASP A 217 5.25 20.04 18.46
N ARG A 218 5.03 21.35 18.29
CA ARG A 218 4.90 22.30 19.40
C ARG A 218 3.76 21.95 20.35
N GLN A 219 2.57 21.65 19.81
CA GLN A 219 1.42 21.25 20.61
C GLN A 219 1.67 19.95 21.38
N ARG A 220 2.34 18.97 20.76
CA ARG A 220 2.68 17.70 21.42
C ARG A 220 3.64 17.92 22.59
N ARG A 221 4.66 18.77 22.40
CA ARG A 221 5.63 19.16 23.44
C ARG A 221 4.95 19.89 24.59
N ALA A 222 4.17 20.93 24.30
CA ALA A 222 3.44 21.68 25.32
C ALA A 222 2.44 20.82 26.12
N ASN A 223 1.74 19.88 25.46
CA ASN A 223 0.82 18.98 26.15
C ASN A 223 1.52 17.88 26.97
N ASN A 224 2.81 17.64 26.76
CA ASN A 224 3.56 16.51 27.34
C ASN A 224 5.02 16.90 27.67
N PRO A 225 5.26 17.90 28.53
CA PRO A 225 6.60 18.39 28.82
C PRO A 225 7.50 17.30 29.44
N ASN A 226 6.92 16.48 30.33
CA ASN A 226 7.59 15.36 31.00
C ASN A 226 8.04 14.20 30.07
N LYS A 227 7.73 14.27 28.77
CA LYS A 227 8.13 13.27 27.77
C LYS A 227 9.37 13.66 26.97
N TYR A 228 10.05 14.74 27.36
CA TYR A 228 11.24 15.24 26.68
C TYR A 228 12.40 15.39 27.65
N ASN A 229 13.60 15.06 27.18
CA ASN A 229 14.85 15.32 27.88
C ASN A 229 15.24 16.80 27.76
N ALA A 230 16.21 17.26 28.55
CA ALA A 230 16.72 18.63 28.49
C ALA A 230 17.26 19.02 27.11
N ASP A 231 17.84 18.06 26.36
CA ASP A 231 18.32 18.23 24.98
C ASP A 231 17.19 18.27 23.92
N GLY A 232 15.93 18.15 24.35
CA GLY A 232 14.74 18.17 23.49
C GLY A 232 14.43 16.86 22.77
N THR A 233 15.19 15.79 23.02
CA THR A 233 14.88 14.42 22.54
C THR A 233 13.74 13.79 23.35
N ILE A 234 13.11 12.73 22.83
CA ILE A 234 12.01 12.05 23.52
C ILE A 234 12.59 11.20 24.65
N ASN A 235 12.10 11.38 25.88
CA ASN A 235 12.40 10.49 26.99
C ASN A 235 11.75 9.12 26.71
N ILE A 236 12.57 8.10 26.44
CA ILE A 236 12.12 6.75 26.07
C ILE A 236 11.66 5.97 27.31
N GLU A 237 12.16 6.30 28.50
CA GLU A 237 11.83 5.63 29.75
C GLU A 237 10.39 5.95 30.18
N ASN A 238 9.92 7.16 29.93
CA ASN A 238 8.54 7.55 30.19
C ASN A 238 7.54 6.85 29.25
N LYS A 239 6.85 5.81 29.76
CA LYS A 239 5.86 5.00 29.03
C LYS A 239 4.42 5.51 29.08
N GLU A 240 4.15 6.67 29.69
CA GLU A 240 2.79 7.20 29.79
C GLU A 240 2.13 7.42 28.42
N LYS A 241 0.80 7.50 28.38
CA LYS A 241 0.10 7.80 27.13
C LYS A 241 0.30 9.27 26.75
N TRP A 242 0.50 9.55 25.46
CA TRP A 242 0.56 10.92 24.96
C TRP A 242 -0.78 11.64 25.14
N LYS A 243 -0.79 12.71 25.94
CA LYS A 243 -1.90 13.64 26.09
C LYS A 243 -2.10 14.42 24.79
N LYS A 244 -3.32 14.38 24.24
CA LYS A 244 -3.70 15.04 22.99
C LYS A 244 -4.82 16.03 23.28
N SER A 245 -4.54 17.33 23.23
CA SER A 245 -5.58 18.36 23.35
C SER A 245 -6.53 18.37 22.15
N LYS A 246 -7.74 18.91 22.31
CA LYS A 246 -8.73 19.06 21.21
C LYS A 246 -8.11 19.80 20.00
N SER A 247 -7.30 20.83 20.26
CA SER A 247 -6.59 21.61 19.24
C SER A 247 -5.52 20.80 18.49
N TYR A 248 -4.79 19.93 19.20
CA TYR A 248 -3.85 18.99 18.57
C TYR A 248 -4.57 18.04 17.62
N VAL A 249 -5.69 17.47 18.06
CA VAL A 249 -6.51 16.57 17.22
C VAL A 249 -7.03 17.29 15.97
N LYS A 250 -7.56 18.51 16.10
CA LYS A 250 -8.02 19.33 14.96
C LYS A 250 -6.89 19.58 13.95
N THR A 251 -5.69 19.92 14.44
CA THR A 251 -4.51 20.14 13.59
C THR A 251 -4.08 18.85 12.88
N LYS A 252 -4.12 17.71 13.58
CA LYS A 252 -3.78 16.38 13.02
C LYS A 252 -4.75 16.00 11.91
N LEU A 253 -6.05 16.22 12.12
CA LEU A 253 -7.09 15.96 11.11
C LEU A 253 -6.91 16.85 9.87
N LYS A 254 -6.57 18.14 10.05
CA LYS A 254 -6.29 19.05 8.93
C LYS A 254 -5.10 18.56 8.10
N LEU A 255 -3.99 18.19 8.73
CA LEU A 255 -2.81 17.64 8.05
C LEU A 255 -3.14 16.33 7.32
N SER A 256 -3.87 15.42 7.99
CA SER A 256 -4.28 14.14 7.41
C SER A 256 -5.16 14.32 6.18
N ASN A 257 -6.12 15.25 6.22
CA ASN A 257 -6.99 15.51 5.07
C ASN A 257 -6.23 16.14 3.89
N LEU A 258 -5.25 17.01 4.16
CA LEU A 258 -4.36 17.55 3.13
C LEU A 258 -3.57 16.41 2.43
N GLN A 259 -2.97 15.52 3.23
CA GLN A 259 -2.21 14.37 2.71
C GLN A 259 -3.11 13.39 1.94
N ARG A 260 -4.34 13.16 2.40
CA ARG A 260 -5.34 12.35 1.69
C ARG A 260 -5.63 12.92 0.30
N LYS A 261 -5.93 14.22 0.20
CA LYS A 261 -6.21 14.88 -1.10
C LYS A 261 -5.04 14.73 -2.07
N ILE A 262 -3.80 14.90 -1.60
CA ILE A 262 -2.59 14.72 -2.41
C ILE A 262 -2.49 13.28 -2.92
N ALA A 263 -2.71 12.29 -2.06
CA ALA A 263 -2.65 10.88 -2.43
C ALA A 263 -3.74 10.50 -3.46
N ASP A 264 -4.97 10.99 -3.28
CA ASP A 264 -6.09 10.74 -4.19
C ASP A 264 -5.83 11.35 -5.58
N ARG A 265 -5.43 12.64 -5.64
CA ARG A 265 -5.07 13.31 -6.90
C ARG A 265 -3.93 12.59 -7.64
N ARG A 266 -2.94 12.08 -6.90
CA ARG A 266 -1.84 11.33 -7.48
C ARG A 266 -2.27 10.01 -8.07
N LYS A 267 -3.10 9.27 -7.34
CA LYS A 267 -3.66 8.03 -7.86
C LYS A 267 -4.46 8.31 -9.13
N GLN A 268 -5.26 9.38 -9.16
CA GLN A 268 -6.01 9.77 -10.35
C GLN A 268 -5.10 10.10 -11.54
N SER A 269 -4.12 10.99 -11.36
CA SER A 269 -3.15 11.35 -12.40
C SER A 269 -2.44 10.12 -12.98
N HIS A 270 -2.03 9.17 -12.12
CA HIS A 270 -1.38 7.94 -12.59
C HIS A 270 -2.33 6.97 -13.28
N ASN A 271 -3.63 6.94 -12.94
CA ASN A 271 -4.59 6.16 -13.70
C ASN A 271 -4.81 6.75 -15.09
N ILE A 272 -4.86 8.09 -15.21
CA ILE A 272 -4.98 8.77 -16.51
C ILE A 272 -3.76 8.45 -17.38
N LEU A 273 -2.56 8.59 -16.82
CA LEU A 273 -1.33 8.29 -17.55
C LEU A 273 -1.21 6.80 -17.92
N ALA A 274 -1.62 5.89 -17.03
CA ALA A 274 -1.64 4.47 -17.35
C ALA A 274 -2.64 4.14 -18.47
N ASN A 275 -3.79 4.82 -18.52
CA ASN A 275 -4.74 4.65 -19.64
C ASN A 275 -4.09 5.11 -20.95
N SER A 276 -3.47 6.29 -20.98
CA SER A 276 -2.83 6.78 -22.21
C SER A 276 -1.67 5.90 -22.67
N ILE A 277 -0.92 5.29 -21.74
CA ILE A 277 0.12 4.31 -22.07
C ILE A 277 -0.51 3.07 -22.70
N LEU A 278 -1.54 2.50 -22.08
CA LEU A 278 -2.18 1.27 -22.57
C LEU A 278 -3.03 1.47 -23.83
N GLU A 279 -3.36 2.71 -24.18
CA GLU A 279 -3.96 3.05 -25.47
C GLU A 279 -2.93 2.95 -26.61
N ILE A 280 -1.64 3.21 -26.34
CA ILE A 280 -0.56 3.06 -27.33
C ILE A 280 -0.32 1.57 -27.63
N GLY A 281 -0.33 0.72 -26.61
CA GLY A 281 0.09 -0.68 -26.72
C GLY A 281 0.04 -1.45 -25.40
N THR A 282 0.16 -2.76 -25.49
CA THR A 282 0.00 -3.68 -24.35
C THR A 282 1.26 -4.45 -23.96
N ILE A 283 2.32 -4.38 -24.76
CA ILE A 283 3.62 -4.97 -24.44
C ILE A 283 4.48 -3.91 -23.76
N VAL A 284 4.32 -3.75 -22.44
CA VAL A 284 5.00 -2.72 -21.66
C VAL A 284 6.31 -3.25 -21.08
N LYS A 285 7.43 -2.67 -21.51
CA LYS A 285 8.78 -2.96 -21.03
C LYS A 285 9.26 -1.82 -20.12
N VAL A 286 9.71 -2.15 -18.91
CA VAL A 286 10.23 -1.15 -17.95
C VAL A 286 11.54 -1.61 -17.33
N GLU A 287 12.45 -0.68 -17.10
CA GLU A 287 13.65 -0.93 -16.31
C GLU A 287 13.32 -1.26 -14.85
N ASN A 288 14.05 -2.22 -14.27
CA ASN A 288 13.86 -2.62 -12.88
C ASN A 288 14.52 -1.64 -11.89
N MET A 289 13.86 -0.52 -11.57
CA MET A 289 14.40 0.46 -10.63
C MET A 289 14.09 0.17 -9.15
N ASN A 290 15.11 0.30 -8.28
CA ASN A 290 14.95 0.13 -6.83
C ASN A 290 14.57 1.45 -6.12
N PHE A 291 13.29 1.83 -6.22
CA PHE A 291 12.75 3.03 -5.55
C PHE A 291 12.99 3.05 -4.03
N LYS A 292 13.01 1.88 -3.37
CA LYS A 292 13.28 1.78 -1.91
C LYS A 292 14.71 2.20 -1.59
N ALA A 293 15.69 1.86 -2.43
CA ALA A 293 17.07 2.30 -2.26
C ALA A 293 17.20 3.81 -2.46
N LEU A 294 16.52 4.37 -3.47
CA LEU A 294 16.51 5.81 -3.76
C LEU A 294 15.86 6.66 -2.66
N GLN A 295 14.92 6.07 -1.90
CA GLN A 295 14.28 6.72 -0.77
C GLN A 295 15.23 6.89 0.44
N ARG A 296 16.26 6.05 0.58
CA ARG A 296 17.14 6.03 1.77
C ARG A 296 17.88 7.36 1.93
N ARG A 297 18.05 7.79 3.16
CA ARG A 297 18.90 8.94 3.51
C ARG A 297 20.36 8.51 3.61
N SER A 298 21.28 9.46 3.41
CA SER A 298 22.69 9.20 3.71
C SER A 298 22.84 8.84 5.20
N LYS A 299 23.71 7.89 5.53
CA LYS A 299 24.09 7.60 6.92
C LYS A 299 25.14 8.58 7.41
N LYS A 300 26.06 9.00 6.53
CA LYS A 300 27.17 9.91 6.83
C LYS A 300 26.63 11.27 7.29
N THR A 301 27.20 11.77 8.38
CA THR A 301 27.05 13.16 8.82
C THR A 301 28.27 13.90 8.29
N GLU A 302 28.04 14.90 7.46
CA GLU A 302 29.11 15.72 6.89
C GLU A 302 28.81 17.17 7.22
N ILE A 303 29.85 17.94 7.49
CA ILE A 303 29.77 19.39 7.63
C ILE A 303 30.17 19.98 6.28
N SER A 304 29.46 21.01 5.85
CA SER A 304 29.79 21.75 4.64
C SER A 304 30.95 22.70 4.97
N GLU A 305 32.12 22.47 4.37
CA GLU A 305 33.29 23.36 4.47
C GLU A 305 32.91 24.83 4.18
N LYS A 306 32.09 25.08 3.15
CA LYS A 306 31.64 26.44 2.79
C LYS A 306 30.74 27.14 3.81
N THR A 307 30.00 26.42 4.65
CA THR A 307 28.95 27.04 5.48
C THR A 307 29.04 26.70 6.97
N GLY A 308 29.95 25.82 7.36
CA GLY A 308 30.05 25.28 8.73
C GLY A 308 28.84 24.47 9.19
N LYS A 309 27.80 24.29 8.34
CA LYS A 309 26.54 23.64 8.69
C LYS A 309 26.53 22.18 8.26
N PHE A 310 25.81 21.35 9.01
CA PHE A 310 25.57 19.95 8.63
C PHE A 310 24.87 19.85 7.27
N LYS A 311 25.46 19.07 6.35
CA LYS A 311 24.85 18.75 5.05
C LYS A 311 23.54 17.99 5.25
N LYS A 312 22.55 18.30 4.40
CA LYS A 312 21.26 17.60 4.42
C LYS A 312 21.45 16.16 3.95
N LYS A 313 21.22 15.19 4.84
CA LYS A 313 21.21 13.74 4.51
C LYS A 313 20.07 13.29 3.57
N LYS A 314 19.33 14.21 2.94
CA LYS A 314 18.16 13.89 2.11
C LYS A 314 18.62 13.46 0.71
N ARG A 315 17.99 12.40 0.17
CA ARG A 315 18.09 12.02 -1.25
C ARG A 315 16.72 12.28 -1.92
N PHE A 316 16.19 11.32 -2.66
CA PHE A 316 14.95 11.45 -3.43
C PHE A 316 13.67 11.16 -2.64
N GLY A 317 13.75 10.95 -1.32
CA GLY A 317 12.60 10.59 -0.49
C GLY A 317 11.44 11.60 -0.59
N LYS A 318 11.72 12.90 -0.74
CA LYS A 318 10.67 13.92 -0.95
C LYS A 318 10.05 13.78 -2.34
N SER A 319 10.86 13.69 -3.40
CA SER A 319 10.39 13.51 -4.78
C SER A 319 9.54 12.26 -4.92
N LEU A 320 10.01 11.11 -4.43
CA LEU A 320 9.26 9.85 -4.41
C LEU A 320 7.95 9.96 -3.63
N SER A 321 7.96 10.66 -2.49
CA SER A 321 6.76 10.90 -1.70
C SER A 321 5.74 11.80 -2.40
N ASN A 322 6.15 12.63 -3.37
CA ASN A 322 5.26 13.54 -4.08
C ASN A 322 4.82 12.92 -5.41
N ARG A 323 5.75 12.35 -6.16
CA ARG A 323 5.59 11.85 -7.54
C ARG A 323 5.16 10.37 -7.61
N ALA A 324 5.52 9.55 -6.62
CA ALA A 324 5.20 8.12 -6.51
C ALA A 324 5.29 7.30 -7.82
N PRO A 325 6.45 7.27 -8.50
CA PRO A 325 6.65 6.49 -9.73
C PRO A 325 6.28 5.00 -9.59
N ALA A 326 6.63 4.37 -8.47
CA ALA A 326 6.29 2.96 -8.21
C ALA A 326 4.76 2.68 -8.24
N LEU A 327 3.94 3.68 -7.87
CA LEU A 327 2.48 3.55 -7.92
C LEU A 327 1.97 3.51 -9.37
N LEU A 328 2.60 4.25 -10.29
CA LEU A 328 2.25 4.19 -11.71
C LEU A 328 2.53 2.79 -12.28
N ILE A 329 3.70 2.22 -12.00
CA ILE A 329 4.07 0.86 -12.42
C ILE A 329 3.09 -0.18 -11.86
N GLU A 330 2.70 -0.06 -10.59
CA GLU A 330 1.68 -0.94 -10.00
C GLU A 330 0.32 -0.81 -10.70
N ILE A 331 -0.09 0.41 -11.05
CA ILE A 331 -1.35 0.66 -11.76
C ILE A 331 -1.32 0.07 -13.17
N ILE A 332 -0.22 0.23 -13.90
CA ILE A 332 -0.05 -0.34 -15.24
C ILE A 332 -0.09 -1.86 -15.16
N ASN A 333 0.65 -2.49 -14.25
CA ASN A 333 0.66 -3.95 -14.11
C ASN A 333 -0.73 -4.50 -13.81
N ARG A 334 -1.43 -3.90 -12.84
CA ARG A 334 -2.80 -4.30 -12.49
C ARG A 334 -3.75 -4.22 -13.69
N LYS A 335 -3.59 -3.21 -14.54
CA LYS A 335 -4.43 -3.04 -15.72
C LYS A 335 -4.11 -4.05 -16.82
N LEU A 336 -2.83 -4.41 -17.00
CA LEU A 336 -2.41 -5.49 -17.88
C LEU A 336 -2.91 -6.85 -17.39
N GLU A 337 -2.92 -7.10 -16.07
CA GLU A 337 -3.43 -8.34 -15.48
C GLU A 337 -4.90 -8.60 -15.86
N TYR A 338 -5.70 -7.55 -16.03
CA TYR A 338 -7.11 -7.68 -16.47
C TYR A 338 -7.27 -8.24 -17.89
N ILE A 339 -6.21 -8.17 -18.71
CA ILE A 339 -6.16 -8.72 -20.07
C ILE A 339 -5.15 -9.87 -20.17
N GLY A 340 -4.81 -10.51 -19.05
CA GLY A 340 -3.89 -11.66 -19.01
C GLY A 340 -2.41 -11.31 -19.26
N LYS A 341 -2.05 -10.03 -19.29
CA LYS A 341 -0.68 -9.57 -19.53
C LYS A 341 -0.02 -9.05 -18.24
N ASN A 342 1.28 -8.84 -18.29
CA ASN A 342 2.06 -8.24 -17.20
C ASN A 342 3.13 -7.32 -17.77
N ILE A 343 3.66 -6.43 -16.93
CA ILE A 343 4.84 -5.64 -17.28
C ILE A 343 6.05 -6.56 -17.42
N ILE A 344 6.80 -6.37 -18.50
CA ILE A 344 8.09 -7.01 -18.72
C ILE A 344 9.17 -6.16 -18.05
N LYS A 345 9.83 -6.71 -17.04
CA LYS A 345 10.93 -6.04 -16.35
C LYS A 345 12.25 -6.35 -17.03
N ILE A 346 12.93 -5.32 -17.48
CA ILE A 346 14.24 -5.42 -18.11
C ILE A 346 15.33 -5.37 -17.02
N ASP A 347 16.34 -6.23 -17.19
CA ASP A 347 17.55 -6.19 -16.37
C ASP A 347 18.46 -5.04 -16.83
N THR A 348 18.51 -4.01 -15.99
CA THR A 348 19.31 -2.79 -16.22
C THR A 348 20.81 -3.07 -16.36
N PHE A 349 21.34 -4.12 -15.72
CA PHE A 349 22.77 -4.45 -15.77
C PHE A 349 23.16 -5.11 -17.09
N LYS A 350 22.25 -5.90 -17.67
CA LYS A 350 22.48 -6.55 -18.96
C LYS A 350 22.34 -5.57 -20.12
N VAL A 351 21.26 -4.78 -20.10
CA VAL A 351 20.95 -3.85 -21.19
C VAL A 351 21.86 -2.62 -21.18
N LYS A 352 22.34 -2.19 -20.01
CA LYS A 352 23.25 -1.04 -19.87
C LYS A 352 22.74 0.21 -20.61
N ALA A 353 21.43 0.42 -20.68
CA ALA A 353 20.83 1.49 -21.50
C ALA A 353 21.43 2.89 -21.20
N SER A 354 21.67 3.21 -19.92
CA SER A 354 22.34 4.46 -19.51
C SER A 354 23.78 4.67 -20.01
N GLN A 355 24.39 3.63 -20.59
CA GLN A 355 25.74 3.65 -21.17
C GLN A 355 25.72 3.65 -22.70
N LEU A 356 24.56 3.42 -23.32
CA LEU A 356 24.43 3.44 -24.78
C LEU A 356 24.49 4.89 -25.28
N ASN A 357 25.40 5.15 -26.21
CA ASN A 357 25.41 6.38 -26.99
C ASN A 357 24.48 6.18 -28.19
N HIS A 358 23.34 6.87 -28.22
CA HIS A 358 22.35 6.70 -29.28
C HIS A 358 22.80 7.22 -30.66
N SER A 359 23.85 8.05 -30.72
CA SER A 359 24.39 8.56 -31.99
C SER A 359 25.40 7.60 -32.61
N THR A 360 26.24 6.96 -31.80
CA THR A 360 27.28 6.02 -32.28
C THR A 360 26.87 4.55 -32.15
N ASN A 361 25.78 4.27 -31.41
CA ASN A 361 25.30 2.94 -31.04
C ASN A 361 26.32 2.10 -30.24
N GLU A 362 27.26 2.76 -29.59
CA GLU A 362 28.32 2.13 -28.79
C GLU A 362 28.06 2.29 -27.27
N TYR A 363 28.63 1.38 -26.48
CA TYR A 363 28.53 1.42 -25.02
C TYR A 363 29.72 2.13 -24.39
N GLU A 364 29.48 3.31 -23.83
CA GLU A 364 30.47 4.08 -23.10
C GLU A 364 30.23 4.01 -21.59
N LYS A 365 31.24 3.56 -20.84
CA LYS A 365 31.18 3.56 -19.38
C LYS A 365 31.23 4.99 -18.84
N LYS A 366 30.07 5.54 -18.50
CA LYS A 366 29.96 6.83 -17.79
C LYS A 366 30.10 6.65 -16.27
N SER A 367 30.91 7.49 -15.65
CA SER A 367 30.98 7.63 -14.18
C SER A 367 29.64 8.15 -13.65
N LEU A 368 29.31 7.88 -12.38
CA LEU A 368 28.04 8.31 -11.77
C LEU A 368 27.81 9.82 -11.81
N SER A 369 28.87 10.63 -11.93
CA SER A 369 28.79 12.09 -12.06
C SER A 369 28.53 12.58 -13.48
N LYS A 370 28.75 11.74 -14.49
CA LYS A 370 28.57 12.03 -15.93
C LYS A 370 27.32 11.37 -16.52
N ARG A 371 26.51 10.70 -15.68
CA ARG A 371 25.25 10.04 -16.07
C ARG A 371 24.05 10.93 -15.88
#